data_AF-A0A9D6F5Z8-F1
#
_entry.id   AF-A0A9D6F5Z8-F1
#
_cell.length_a   1.000
_cell.length_b   1.000
_cell.length_c   1.000
_cell.angle_alpha   90.00
_cell.angle_beta   90.00
_cell.angle_gamma   90.00
#
_symmetry.space_group_name_H-M   'P 1'
#
loop_
_entity.id
_entity.type
_entity.pdbx_description
1 polymer ?
#
loop_
_entity_poly.entity_id
_entity_poly.type
_entity_poly.pdbx_seq_one_letter_code
_entity_poly.pdbx_strand_id
1 'polypeptide(L)'
;MKAEQRKELETNTLADRMGHVVQRVKTGQRRTMLIYFVAVAGLVIATWVGYRWWYSGVEETSVRWLNFYDGGGDYLSSLAGKDLSTPEGKAARLQIAWILYWDEGVKWIGANQGRGIAGLKKASEFYEELVTACEKDKVLQPQAMLGHAACEENLAVLDPAKRLRKARDLYEELVKKHPESAEANFARERLEILNDAKKTEKLVATYTTIDQVLRIRLMAELQRMKVPNLKGLPK
;
A
#
# COMPACT_ATOMS: atom_id res chain seq x y z
N MET A 1 -76.74 19.88 10.65
CA MET A 1 -76.30 20.10 9.26
C MET A 1 -75.66 21.48 9.14
N LYS A 2 -74.33 21.61 9.26
CA LYS A 2 -73.54 22.84 8.97
C LYS A 2 -72.03 22.57 9.19
N ALA A 3 -71.50 21.48 8.64
CA ALA A 3 -70.07 21.15 8.77
C ALA A 3 -69.41 20.61 7.49
N GLU A 4 -70.15 20.42 6.39
CA GLU A 4 -69.62 19.68 5.23
C GLU A 4 -69.25 20.54 4.00
N GLN A 5 -69.49 21.84 4.01
CA GLN A 5 -69.21 22.73 2.87
C GLN A 5 -68.10 23.78 3.11
N ARG A 6 -66.97 23.39 3.72
CA ARG A 6 -65.76 24.25 3.83
C ARG A 6 -64.49 23.58 3.30
N LYS A 7 -64.61 22.65 2.35
CA LYS A 7 -63.46 21.90 1.80
C LYS A 7 -63.17 22.10 0.31
N GLU A 8 -63.93 22.92 -0.42
CA GLU A 8 -63.82 22.93 -1.90
C GLU A 8 -63.20 24.17 -2.55
N LEU A 9 -62.78 25.20 -1.80
CA LEU A 9 -62.23 26.42 -2.41
C LEU A 9 -60.96 26.91 -1.72
N GLU A 10 -60.06 26.00 -1.34
CA GLU A 10 -58.62 26.31 -1.41
C GLU A 10 -58.17 26.00 -2.84
N THR A 11 -58.62 26.84 -3.79
CA THR A 11 -58.03 26.89 -5.12
C THR A 11 -56.55 27.14 -4.95
N ASN A 12 -55.80 26.08 -5.23
CA ASN A 12 -54.37 25.97 -5.03
C ASN A 12 -53.68 27.17 -5.70
N THR A 13 -53.23 28.14 -4.90
CA THR A 13 -52.56 29.36 -5.38
C THR A 13 -51.30 29.04 -6.19
N LEU A 14 -50.77 27.83 -6.05
CA LEU A 14 -49.71 27.28 -6.87
C LEU A 14 -50.16 27.03 -8.32
N ALA A 15 -51.36 26.49 -8.52
CA ALA A 15 -51.92 26.20 -9.84
C ALA A 15 -52.18 27.49 -10.64
N ASP A 16 -52.67 28.53 -9.97
CA ASP A 16 -52.95 29.83 -10.60
C ASP A 16 -51.65 30.55 -11.01
N ARG A 17 -50.59 30.43 -10.20
CA ARG A 17 -49.24 30.92 -10.56
C ARG A 17 -48.63 30.14 -11.73
N MET A 18 -48.84 28.82 -11.81
CA MET A 18 -48.38 28.05 -12.98
C MET A 18 -49.13 28.43 -14.26
N GLY A 19 -50.43 28.73 -14.18
CA GLY A 19 -51.24 29.15 -15.34
C GLY A 19 -50.71 30.43 -16.02
N HIS A 20 -50.33 31.44 -15.24
CA HIS A 20 -49.77 32.68 -15.78
C HIS A 20 -48.36 32.52 -16.36
N VAL A 21 -47.54 31.61 -15.82
CA VAL A 21 -46.22 31.27 -16.40
C VAL A 21 -46.40 30.59 -17.76
N VAL A 22 -47.33 29.64 -17.88
CA VAL A 22 -47.62 28.93 -19.13
C VAL A 22 -48.15 29.88 -20.22
N GLN A 23 -49.01 30.85 -19.87
CA GLN A 23 -49.52 31.82 -20.84
C GLN A 23 -48.43 32.79 -21.35
N ARG A 24 -47.50 33.23 -20.49
CA ARG A 24 -46.35 34.07 -20.91
C ARG A 24 -45.39 33.35 -21.85
N VAL A 25 -45.26 32.04 -21.70
CA VAL A 25 -44.43 31.20 -22.57
C VAL A 25 -45.05 31.05 -23.97
N LYS A 26 -46.38 31.20 -24.11
CA LYS A 26 -47.09 30.94 -25.37
C LYS A 26 -47.06 32.09 -26.38
N THR A 27 -46.81 33.33 -25.94
CA THR A 27 -46.83 34.53 -26.81
C THR A 27 -45.45 35.05 -27.21
N GLY A 28 -44.36 34.44 -26.71
CA GLY A 28 -42.98 34.85 -26.99
C GLY A 28 -42.40 34.22 -28.28
N GLN A 29 -41.77 35.07 -29.09
CA GLN A 29 -41.05 34.80 -30.34
C GLN A 29 -40.30 33.45 -30.35
N ARG A 30 -40.78 32.48 -31.14
CA ARG A 30 -40.32 31.07 -31.22
C ARG A 30 -38.80 30.84 -31.31
N ARG A 31 -38.02 31.84 -31.78
CA ARG A 31 -36.56 31.75 -31.89
C ARG A 31 -35.86 31.74 -30.54
N THR A 32 -36.33 32.52 -29.56
CA THR A 32 -35.68 32.63 -28.24
C THR A 32 -35.86 31.34 -27.44
N MET A 33 -37.03 30.70 -27.53
CA MET A 33 -37.29 29.38 -26.90
C MET A 33 -36.37 28.28 -27.43
N LEU A 34 -36.08 28.27 -28.73
CA LEU A 34 -35.16 27.29 -29.32
C LEU A 34 -33.74 27.46 -28.77
N ILE A 35 -33.26 28.71 -28.64
CA ILE A 35 -31.94 29.00 -28.08
C ILE A 35 -31.85 28.50 -26.62
N TYR A 36 -32.84 28.77 -25.78
CA TYR A 36 -32.84 28.26 -24.40
C TYR A 36 -32.87 26.74 -24.34
N PHE A 37 -33.65 26.09 -25.20
CA PHE A 37 -33.70 24.62 -25.25
C PHE A 37 -32.35 24.03 -25.65
N VAL A 38 -31.69 24.58 -26.66
CA VAL A 38 -30.35 24.16 -27.08
C VAL A 38 -29.32 24.43 -25.98
N ALA A 39 -29.39 25.57 -25.29
CA ALA A 39 -28.50 25.88 -24.18
C ALA A 39 -28.67 24.90 -23.00
N VAL A 40 -29.92 24.59 -22.63
CA VAL A 40 -30.21 23.61 -21.56
C VAL A 40 -29.79 22.20 -21.99
N ALA A 41 -30.08 21.79 -23.22
CA ALA A 41 -29.65 20.50 -23.74
C ALA A 41 -28.11 20.39 -23.74
N GLY A 42 -27.42 21.45 -24.17
CA GLY A 42 -25.96 21.56 -24.12
C GLY A 42 -25.41 21.45 -22.71
N LEU A 43 -26.03 22.12 -21.74
CA LEU A 43 -25.67 22.02 -20.31
C LEU A 43 -25.83 20.60 -19.79
N VAL A 44 -26.99 19.96 -20.06
CA VAL A 44 -27.26 18.58 -19.62
C VAL A 44 -26.25 17.60 -20.21
N ILE A 45 -25.93 17.73 -21.50
CA ILE A 45 -24.92 16.90 -22.16
C ILE A 45 -23.54 17.14 -21.53
N ALA A 46 -23.15 18.40 -21.32
CA ALA A 46 -21.86 18.73 -20.71
C ALA A 46 -21.74 18.17 -19.29
N THR A 47 -22.79 18.30 -18.46
CA THR A 47 -22.83 17.72 -17.12
C THR A 47 -22.77 16.19 -17.16
N TRP A 48 -23.49 15.55 -18.09
CA TRP A 48 -23.46 14.09 -18.24
C TRP A 48 -22.09 13.57 -18.67
N VAL A 49 -21.42 14.22 -19.63
CA VAL A 49 -20.06 13.86 -20.05
C VAL A 49 -19.06 14.07 -18.91
N GLY A 50 -19.14 15.19 -18.19
CA GLY A 50 -18.29 15.47 -17.04
C GLY A 50 -18.48 14.44 -15.91
N TYR A 51 -19.73 14.08 -15.62
CA TYR A 51 -20.07 13.01 -14.68
C TYR A 51 -19.50 11.67 -15.14
N ARG A 52 -19.72 11.29 -16.40
CA ARG A 52 -19.26 10.00 -16.94
C ARG A 52 -17.74 9.85 -16.88
N TRP A 53 -17.01 10.92 -17.20
CA TRP A 53 -15.55 10.92 -17.18
C TRP A 53 -14.98 10.82 -15.76
N TRP A 54 -15.61 11.47 -14.78
CA TRP A 54 -15.24 11.32 -13.37
C TRP A 54 -15.50 9.87 -12.90
N TYR A 55 -16.68 9.33 -13.19
CA TYR A 55 -17.06 7.99 -12.73
C TYR A 55 -16.22 6.86 -13.36
N SER A 56 -15.77 6.99 -14.61
CA SER A 56 -14.87 5.99 -15.21
C SER A 56 -13.55 5.84 -14.45
N GLY A 57 -13.01 6.94 -13.89
CA GLY A 57 -11.80 6.85 -13.07
C GLY A 57 -12.01 6.09 -11.76
N VAL A 58 -13.17 6.29 -11.11
CA VAL A 58 -13.51 5.61 -9.85
C VAL A 58 -13.67 4.11 -10.05
N GLU A 59 -14.28 3.69 -11.15
CA GLU A 59 -14.46 2.28 -11.49
C GLU A 59 -13.11 1.58 -11.71
N GLU A 60 -12.21 2.18 -12.50
CA GLU A 60 -10.87 1.62 -12.70
C GLU A 60 -10.07 1.53 -11.40
N THR A 61 -10.09 2.58 -10.57
CA THR A 61 -9.45 2.58 -9.25
C THR A 61 -10.00 1.47 -8.36
N SER A 62 -11.33 1.28 -8.34
CA SER A 62 -11.98 0.24 -7.55
C SER A 62 -11.57 -1.17 -8.00
N VAL A 63 -11.50 -1.40 -9.32
CA VAL A 63 -11.03 -2.68 -9.89
C VAL A 63 -9.57 -2.96 -9.50
N ARG A 64 -8.70 -1.94 -9.49
CA ARG A 64 -7.30 -2.10 -9.05
C ARG A 64 -7.20 -2.46 -7.57
N TRP A 65 -8.01 -1.85 -6.71
CA TRP A 65 -8.07 -2.21 -5.29
C TRP A 65 -8.62 -3.63 -5.07
N LEU A 66 -9.63 -4.04 -5.84
CA LEU A 66 -10.14 -5.41 -5.81
C LEU A 66 -9.05 -6.41 -6.22
N ASN A 67 -8.35 -6.14 -7.32
CA ASN A 67 -7.24 -6.99 -7.77
C ASN A 67 -6.09 -7.04 -6.75
N PHE A 68 -5.81 -5.93 -6.06
CA PHE A 68 -4.84 -5.90 -4.96
C PHE A 68 -5.33 -6.74 -3.77
N TYR A 69 -6.60 -6.62 -3.39
CA TYR A 69 -7.22 -7.34 -2.29
C TYR A 69 -7.27 -8.85 -2.52
N ASP A 70 -7.59 -9.28 -3.74
CA ASP A 70 -7.63 -10.69 -4.13
C ASP A 70 -6.26 -11.37 -4.00
N GLY A 71 -5.17 -10.60 -3.97
CA GLY A 71 -3.85 -11.05 -3.53
C GLY A 71 -3.17 -12.07 -4.47
N GLY A 72 -3.71 -12.29 -5.67
CA GLY A 72 -3.09 -13.17 -6.65
C GLY A 72 -1.70 -12.66 -7.05
N GLY A 73 -0.68 -13.53 -6.98
CA GLY A 73 0.71 -13.14 -7.24
C GLY A 73 0.95 -12.48 -8.60
N ASP A 74 0.24 -12.94 -9.64
CA ASP A 74 0.31 -12.36 -10.99
C ASP A 74 -0.29 -10.94 -11.03
N TYR A 75 -1.39 -10.71 -10.32
CA TYR A 75 -2.04 -9.41 -10.23
C TYR A 75 -1.20 -8.41 -9.43
N LEU A 76 -0.64 -8.83 -8.29
CA LEU A 76 0.29 -8.02 -7.51
C LEU A 76 1.52 -7.61 -8.34
N SER A 77 2.09 -8.56 -9.08
CA SER A 77 3.22 -8.29 -9.97
C SER A 77 2.84 -7.34 -11.13
N SER A 78 1.63 -7.49 -11.68
CA SER A 78 1.12 -6.60 -12.73
C SER A 78 0.94 -5.16 -12.23
N LEU A 79 0.30 -4.99 -11.06
CA LEU A 79 0.09 -3.68 -10.43
C LEU A 79 1.42 -3.02 -10.06
N ALA A 80 2.34 -3.80 -9.49
CA ALA A 80 3.68 -3.33 -9.13
C ALA A 80 4.52 -2.90 -10.33
N GLY A 81 4.32 -3.50 -11.51
CA GLY A 81 5.07 -3.16 -12.72
C GLY A 81 4.45 -2.06 -13.58
N LYS A 82 3.12 -2.04 -13.72
CA LYS A 82 2.42 -1.14 -14.66
C LYS A 82 2.04 0.20 -14.04
N ASP A 83 1.66 0.21 -12.77
CA ASP A 83 1.01 1.35 -12.13
C ASP A 83 1.87 1.97 -11.02
N LEU A 84 3.18 2.12 -11.27
CA LEU A 84 4.21 2.51 -10.29
C LEU A 84 3.90 3.79 -9.48
N SER A 85 3.22 4.75 -10.09
CA SER A 85 2.91 6.05 -9.47
C SER A 85 1.59 6.06 -8.69
N THR A 86 0.73 5.08 -8.93
CA THR A 86 -0.60 5.00 -8.32
C THR A 86 -0.52 4.49 -6.88
N PRO A 87 -1.47 4.85 -5.99
CA PRO A 87 -1.54 4.31 -4.64
C PRO A 87 -1.59 2.77 -4.61
N GLU A 88 -2.32 2.16 -5.55
CA GLU A 88 -2.51 0.70 -5.64
C GLU A 88 -1.21 0.00 -6.05
N GLY A 89 -0.49 0.54 -7.03
CA GLY A 89 0.82 0.01 -7.43
C GLY A 89 1.87 0.14 -6.33
N LYS A 90 1.85 1.24 -5.57
CA LYS A 90 2.72 1.42 -4.38
C LYS A 90 2.38 0.41 -3.29
N ALA A 91 1.10 0.21 -2.98
CA ALA A 91 0.65 -0.79 -2.01
C ALA A 91 1.03 -2.21 -2.46
N ALA A 92 0.87 -2.54 -3.75
CA ALA A 92 1.28 -3.83 -4.31
C ALA A 92 2.79 -4.07 -4.15
N ARG A 93 3.62 -3.06 -4.44
CA ARG A 93 5.08 -3.15 -4.24
C ARG A 93 5.44 -3.33 -2.77
N LEU A 94 4.75 -2.65 -1.86
CA LEU A 94 4.95 -2.81 -0.41
C LEU A 94 4.61 -4.23 0.04
N GLN A 95 3.52 -4.80 -0.47
CA GLN A 95 3.13 -6.19 -0.22
C GLN A 95 4.19 -7.18 -0.75
N ILE A 96 4.72 -6.94 -1.95
CA ILE A 96 5.82 -7.76 -2.52
C ILE A 96 7.08 -7.65 -1.65
N ALA A 97 7.45 -6.43 -1.22
CA ALA A 97 8.59 -6.22 -0.33
C ALA A 97 8.40 -6.96 1.01
N TRP A 98 7.17 -6.99 1.54
CA TRP A 98 6.84 -7.74 2.73
C TRP A 98 6.93 -9.26 2.54
N ILE A 99 6.45 -9.80 1.42
CA ILE A 99 6.60 -11.23 1.07
C ILE A 99 8.10 -11.60 0.97
N LEU A 100 8.90 -10.76 0.31
CA LEU A 100 10.34 -10.95 0.21
C LEU A 100 11.02 -10.91 1.58
N TYR A 101 10.59 -10.00 2.45
CA TYR A 101 11.10 -9.86 3.80
C TYR A 101 10.75 -11.07 4.67
N TRP A 102 9.47 -11.42 4.76
CA TRP A 102 8.97 -12.40 5.71
C TRP A 102 9.11 -13.82 5.17
N ASP A 103 8.53 -14.10 4.00
CA ASP A 103 8.46 -15.45 3.45
C ASP A 103 9.79 -15.88 2.85
N GLU A 104 10.42 -15.05 2.02
CA GLU A 104 11.70 -15.38 1.37
C GLU A 104 12.92 -15.07 2.25
N GLY A 105 12.79 -14.16 3.22
CA GLY A 105 13.87 -13.71 4.08
C GLY A 105 13.89 -14.38 5.45
N VAL A 106 13.06 -13.87 6.36
CA VAL A 106 13.04 -14.26 7.79
C VAL A 106 12.74 -15.74 7.97
N LYS A 107 11.74 -16.30 7.28
CA LYS A 107 11.41 -17.73 7.41
C LYS A 107 12.53 -18.64 6.88
N TRP A 108 13.17 -18.27 5.77
CA TRP A 108 14.22 -19.11 5.18
C TRP A 108 15.55 -19.00 5.91
N ILE A 109 15.83 -17.95 6.67
CA ILE A 109 17.14 -17.79 7.33
C ILE A 109 17.53 -19.01 8.18
N GLY A 110 16.54 -19.67 8.82
CA GLY A 110 16.74 -20.86 9.65
C GLY A 110 16.89 -22.17 8.87
N ALA A 111 16.32 -22.25 7.67
CA ALA A 111 16.30 -23.46 6.84
C ALA A 111 17.40 -23.44 5.76
N ASN A 112 17.59 -22.30 5.12
CA ASN A 112 18.61 -22.03 4.11
C ASN A 112 19.05 -20.57 4.24
N GLN A 113 20.15 -20.35 4.98
CA GLN A 113 20.69 -19.03 5.29
C GLN A 113 20.98 -18.20 4.02
N GLY A 114 21.53 -18.83 2.97
CA GLY A 114 21.85 -18.16 1.71
C GLY A 114 20.61 -17.61 1.02
N ARG A 115 19.54 -18.41 0.94
CA ARG A 115 18.24 -17.97 0.40
C ARG A 115 17.62 -16.86 1.24
N GLY A 116 17.58 -17.03 2.57
CA GLY A 116 17.05 -16.03 3.49
C GLY A 116 17.75 -14.67 3.37
N ILE A 117 19.08 -14.67 3.31
CA ILE A 117 19.87 -13.46 3.11
C ILE A 117 19.57 -12.80 1.76
N ALA A 118 19.44 -13.58 0.68
CA ALA A 118 19.10 -13.05 -0.63
C ALA A 118 17.70 -12.41 -0.64
N GLY A 119 16.72 -13.05 0.01
CA GLY A 119 15.37 -12.51 0.20
C GLY A 119 15.38 -11.19 0.97
N LEU A 120 16.10 -11.12 2.10
CA LEU A 120 16.22 -9.91 2.91
C LEU A 120 16.91 -8.75 2.17
N LYS A 121 17.96 -9.03 1.40
CA LYS A 121 18.64 -8.00 0.58
C LYS A 121 17.69 -7.44 -0.47
N LYS A 122 17.01 -8.32 -1.20
CA LYS A 122 16.04 -7.92 -2.21
C LYS A 122 14.88 -7.12 -1.59
N ALA A 123 14.38 -7.54 -0.43
CA ALA A 123 13.36 -6.79 0.30
C ALA A 123 13.86 -5.40 0.71
N SER A 124 15.11 -5.29 1.19
CA SER A 124 15.75 -4.02 1.55
C SER A 124 15.82 -3.07 0.36
N GLU A 125 16.27 -3.54 -0.80
CA GLU A 125 16.32 -2.76 -2.05
C GLU A 125 14.93 -2.26 -2.46
N PHE A 126 13.91 -3.14 -2.40
CA PHE A 126 12.53 -2.76 -2.72
C PHE A 126 11.98 -1.70 -1.76
N TYR A 127 12.24 -1.84 -0.45
CA TYR A 127 11.82 -0.83 0.52
C TYR A 127 12.53 0.50 0.31
N GLU A 128 13.84 0.50 0.02
CA GLU A 128 14.61 1.71 -0.30
C GLU A 128 14.00 2.47 -1.48
N GLU A 129 13.71 1.77 -2.58
CA GLU A 129 13.02 2.37 -3.74
C GLU A 129 11.64 2.92 -3.37
N LEU A 130 10.90 2.22 -2.50
CA LEU A 130 9.59 2.64 -2.03
C LEU A 130 9.64 3.88 -1.15
N VAL A 131 10.69 4.07 -0.34
CA VAL A 131 10.86 5.30 0.45
C VAL A 131 10.87 6.52 -0.46
N THR A 132 11.56 6.44 -1.60
CA THR A 132 11.59 7.53 -2.60
C THR A 132 10.26 7.64 -3.37
N ALA A 133 9.69 6.52 -3.82
CA ALA A 133 8.44 6.52 -4.59
C ALA A 133 7.23 7.03 -3.77
N CYS A 134 7.28 6.85 -2.45
CA CYS A 134 6.23 7.25 -1.53
C CYS A 134 6.50 8.58 -0.83
N GLU A 135 7.47 9.40 -1.23
CA GLU A 135 7.87 10.62 -0.49
C GLU A 135 6.72 11.60 -0.12
N LYS A 136 5.66 11.62 -0.92
CA LYS A 136 4.48 12.49 -0.69
C LYS A 136 3.34 11.79 0.07
N ASP A 137 3.45 10.49 0.30
CA ASP A 137 2.44 9.66 0.94
C ASP A 137 2.73 9.52 2.43
N LYS A 138 1.87 10.13 3.25
CA LYS A 138 2.03 10.17 4.70
C LYS A 138 1.82 8.82 5.39
N VAL A 139 1.22 7.85 4.70
CA VAL A 139 0.90 6.53 5.25
C VAL A 139 1.91 5.50 4.77
N LEU A 140 2.18 5.46 3.46
CA LEU A 140 3.04 4.42 2.88
C LEU A 140 4.54 4.69 3.09
N GLN A 141 4.97 5.95 3.16
CA GLN A 141 6.40 6.27 3.35
C GLN A 141 6.93 5.81 4.72
N PRO A 142 6.28 6.11 5.87
CA PRO A 142 6.74 5.60 7.16
C PRO A 142 6.84 4.07 7.19
N GLN A 143 5.86 3.38 6.58
CA GLN A 143 5.84 1.93 6.51
C GLN A 143 6.99 1.36 5.67
N ALA A 144 7.31 1.99 4.53
CA ALA A 144 8.46 1.60 3.72
C ALA A 144 9.79 1.84 4.44
N MET A 145 9.94 2.98 5.13
CA MET A 145 11.12 3.31 5.93
C MET A 145 11.32 2.30 7.07
N LEU A 146 10.23 1.94 7.77
CA LEU A 146 10.26 0.93 8.81
C LEU A 146 10.67 -0.44 8.25
N GLY A 147 10.09 -0.85 7.12
CA GLY A 147 10.45 -2.08 6.43
C GLY A 147 11.93 -2.13 6.06
N HIS A 148 12.50 -1.03 5.54
CA HIS A 148 13.92 -0.93 5.23
C HIS A 148 14.79 -1.10 6.48
N ALA A 149 14.49 -0.37 7.57
CA ALA A 149 15.23 -0.48 8.82
C ALA A 149 15.17 -1.91 9.40
N ALA A 150 14.00 -2.55 9.35
CA ALA A 150 13.80 -3.92 9.81
C ALA A 150 14.59 -4.93 8.96
N CYS A 151 14.65 -4.75 7.63
CA CYS A 151 15.50 -5.58 6.77
C CYS A 151 16.97 -5.48 7.16
N GLU A 152 17.48 -4.25 7.34
CA GLU A 152 18.87 -4.01 7.75
C GLU A 152 19.18 -4.61 9.12
N GLU A 153 18.26 -4.52 10.07
CA GLU A 153 18.40 -5.15 11.37
C GLU A 153 18.45 -6.69 11.26
N ASN A 154 17.60 -7.30 10.44
CA ASN A 154 17.63 -8.76 10.24
C ASN A 154 18.89 -9.23 9.48
N LEU A 155 19.46 -8.38 8.63
CA LEU A 155 20.76 -8.62 7.99
C LEU A 155 21.94 -8.55 8.97
N ALA A 156 21.73 -8.16 10.24
CA ALA A 156 22.74 -8.20 11.29
C ALA A 156 23.32 -9.60 11.54
N VAL A 157 22.65 -10.68 11.10
CA VAL A 157 23.24 -12.03 11.11
C VAL A 157 24.58 -12.11 10.37
N LEU A 158 24.81 -11.26 9.37
CA LEU A 158 26.02 -11.25 8.55
C LEU A 158 27.15 -10.42 9.15
N ASP A 159 26.80 -9.23 9.63
CA ASP A 159 27.73 -8.23 10.18
C ASP A 159 26.96 -7.41 11.23
N PRO A 160 26.90 -7.90 12.49
CA PRO A 160 26.05 -7.28 13.50
C PRO A 160 26.36 -5.81 13.74
N ALA A 161 27.63 -5.46 13.86
CA ALA A 161 28.05 -4.10 14.20
C ALA A 161 27.67 -3.10 13.10
N LYS A 162 27.95 -3.43 11.83
CA LYS A 162 27.66 -2.54 10.71
C LYS A 162 26.17 -2.40 10.44
N ARG A 163 25.44 -3.53 10.44
CA ARG A 163 24.03 -3.59 10.06
C ARG A 163 23.13 -3.02 11.14
N LEU A 164 23.39 -3.28 12.42
CA LEU A 164 22.63 -2.66 13.52
C LEU A 164 22.84 -1.15 13.57
N ARG A 165 24.04 -0.66 13.24
CA ARG A 165 24.28 0.78 13.10
C ARG A 165 23.45 1.37 11.96
N LYS A 166 23.46 0.75 10.77
CA LYS A 166 22.64 1.22 9.64
C LYS A 166 21.15 1.19 9.97
N ALA A 167 20.66 0.13 10.61
CA ALA A 167 19.27 0.03 11.06
C ALA A 167 18.91 1.15 12.03
N ARG A 168 19.76 1.42 13.04
CA ARG A 168 19.59 2.53 13.96
C ARG A 168 19.48 3.87 13.22
N ASP A 169 20.41 4.16 12.32
CA ASP A 169 20.43 5.42 11.57
C ASP A 169 19.13 5.58 10.74
N LEU A 170 18.61 4.49 10.15
CA LEU A 170 17.32 4.49 9.43
C LEU A 170 16.11 4.70 10.36
N TYR A 171 16.10 4.08 11.55
CA TYR A 171 15.04 4.32 12.53
C TYR A 171 15.05 5.77 13.04
N GLU A 172 16.22 6.36 13.27
CA GLU A 172 16.36 7.78 13.64
C GLU A 172 15.80 8.69 12.55
N GLU A 173 16.09 8.39 11.28
CA GLU A 173 15.55 9.13 10.14
C GLU A 173 14.02 9.04 10.07
N LEU A 174 13.45 7.86 10.29
CA LEU A 174 12.00 7.63 10.34
C LEU A 174 11.35 8.47 11.44
N VAL A 175 11.86 8.41 12.68
CA VAL A 175 11.33 9.19 13.80
C VAL A 175 11.42 10.69 13.55
N LYS A 176 12.49 11.15 12.88
CA LYS A 176 12.68 12.56 12.52
C LYS A 176 11.70 13.02 11.44
N LYS A 177 11.48 12.23 10.39
CA LYS A 177 10.61 12.60 9.26
C LYS A 177 9.13 12.45 9.57
N HIS A 178 8.76 11.44 10.36
CA HIS A 178 7.36 11.08 10.62
C HIS A 178 7.07 10.91 12.12
N PRO A 179 7.31 11.92 12.98
CA PRO A 179 7.24 11.77 14.43
C PRO A 179 5.88 11.30 14.96
N GLU A 180 4.78 11.60 14.26
CA GLU A 180 3.43 11.27 14.73
C GLU A 180 2.91 9.91 14.22
N SER A 181 3.68 9.18 13.40
CA SER A 181 3.22 7.90 12.84
C SER A 181 3.35 6.74 13.83
N ALA A 182 2.53 5.71 13.64
CA ALA A 182 2.61 4.48 14.44
C ALA A 182 3.98 3.78 14.27
N GLU A 183 4.53 3.84 13.05
CA GLU A 183 5.85 3.30 12.72
C GLU A 183 6.97 4.05 13.46
N ALA A 184 6.84 5.36 13.66
CA ALA A 184 7.80 6.11 14.46
C ALA A 184 7.72 5.74 15.95
N ASN A 185 6.54 5.44 16.48
CA ASN A 185 6.42 4.92 17.86
C ASN A 185 7.18 3.59 18.00
N PHE A 186 6.95 2.65 17.07
CA PHE A 186 7.69 1.38 17.05
C PHE A 186 9.20 1.60 16.89
N ALA A 187 9.61 2.51 16.00
CA ALA A 187 11.01 2.84 15.79
C ALA A 187 11.67 3.43 17.06
N ARG A 188 10.96 4.24 17.85
CA ARG A 188 11.47 4.76 19.14
C ARG A 188 11.74 3.63 20.13
N GLU A 189 10.79 2.71 20.29
CA GLU A 189 10.98 1.54 21.16
C GLU A 189 12.19 0.71 20.72
N ARG A 190 12.40 0.57 19.41
CA ARG A 190 13.57 -0.11 18.88
C ARG A 190 14.87 0.67 19.11
N LEU A 191 14.85 2.00 18.95
CA LEU A 191 15.98 2.87 19.23
C LEU A 191 16.40 2.84 20.71
N GLU A 192 15.47 2.70 21.65
CA GLU A 192 15.80 2.51 23.08
C GLU A 192 16.66 1.26 23.32
N ILE A 193 16.44 0.21 22.53
CA ILE A 193 17.23 -1.02 22.60
C ILE A 193 18.58 -0.81 21.91
N LEU A 194 18.60 -0.19 20.73
CA LEU A 194 19.81 0.01 19.93
C LEU A 194 20.77 1.07 20.52
N ASN A 195 20.26 2.02 21.30
CA ASN A 195 21.05 3.06 21.96
C ASN A 195 21.59 2.64 23.33
N ASP A 196 21.00 1.62 23.97
CA ASP A 196 21.53 1.04 25.20
C ASP A 196 22.66 0.07 24.87
N ALA A 197 23.89 0.44 25.21
CA ALA A 197 25.09 -0.35 24.91
C ALA A 197 25.00 -1.81 25.41
N LYS A 198 24.41 -2.05 26.59
CA LYS A 198 24.29 -3.41 27.15
C LYS A 198 23.25 -4.23 26.38
N LYS A 199 22.12 -3.62 26.02
CA LYS A 199 21.08 -4.29 25.23
C LYS A 199 21.58 -4.57 23.81
N THR A 200 22.29 -3.63 23.19
CA THR A 200 22.92 -3.80 21.88
C THR A 200 23.98 -4.89 21.89
N GLU A 201 24.84 -4.95 22.92
CA GLU A 201 25.81 -6.04 23.08
C GLU A 201 25.12 -7.40 23.17
N LYS A 202 24.04 -7.51 23.96
CA LYS A 202 23.23 -8.74 24.05
C LYS A 202 22.60 -9.10 22.70
N LEU A 203 22.13 -8.11 21.94
CA LEU A 203 21.56 -8.31 20.61
C LEU A 203 22.61 -8.81 19.61
N VAL A 204 23.81 -8.21 19.62
CA VAL A 204 24.96 -8.66 18.83
C VAL A 204 25.30 -10.12 19.17
N ALA A 205 25.43 -10.46 20.45
CA ALA A 205 25.70 -11.82 20.89
C ALA A 205 24.61 -12.81 20.43
N THR A 206 23.35 -12.39 20.42
CA THR A 206 22.22 -13.18 19.91
C THR A 206 22.38 -13.45 18.40
N TYR A 207 22.65 -12.42 17.59
CA TYR A 207 22.87 -12.61 16.14
C TYR A 207 24.10 -13.45 15.82
N THR A 208 25.19 -13.28 16.57
CA THR A 208 26.39 -14.12 16.44
C THR A 208 26.08 -15.58 16.77
N THR A 209 25.30 -15.84 17.81
CA THR A 209 24.88 -17.21 18.17
C THR A 209 24.03 -17.83 17.06
N ILE A 210 23.09 -17.06 16.48
CA ILE A 210 22.27 -17.51 15.35
C ILE A 210 23.17 -17.88 14.16
N ASP A 211 24.09 -17.01 13.75
CA ASP A 211 25.02 -17.29 12.63
C ASP A 211 25.85 -18.56 12.88
N GLN A 212 26.38 -18.73 14.10
CA GLN A 212 27.14 -19.94 14.46
C GLN A 212 26.30 -21.22 14.33
N VAL A 213 25.06 -21.23 14.83
CA VAL A 213 24.15 -22.38 14.73
C VAL A 213 23.85 -22.71 13.27
N LEU A 214 23.60 -21.69 12.44
CA LEU A 214 23.33 -21.87 11.01
C LEU A 214 24.54 -22.47 10.27
N ARG A 215 25.76 -22.02 10.57
CA ARG A 215 26.99 -22.57 9.99
C ARG A 215 27.24 -24.02 10.37
N ILE A 216 27.01 -24.39 11.62
CA ILE A 216 27.16 -25.78 12.08
C ILE A 216 26.23 -26.71 11.30
N ARG A 217 24.97 -26.30 11.13
CA ARG A 217 23.99 -27.06 10.34
C ARG A 217 24.43 -27.22 8.88
N LEU A 218 24.88 -26.14 8.24
CA LEU A 218 25.35 -26.17 6.86
C LEU A 218 26.55 -27.12 6.69
N MET A 219 27.51 -27.09 7.62
CA MET A 219 28.67 -27.98 7.59
C MET A 219 28.27 -29.45 7.76
N ALA A 220 27.29 -29.74 8.63
CA ALA A 220 26.76 -31.09 8.80
C ALA A 220 26.05 -31.60 7.54
N GLU A 221 25.27 -30.76 6.86
CA GLU A 221 24.61 -31.10 5.58
C GLU A 221 25.63 -31.33 4.45
N LEU A 222 26.65 -30.47 4.35
CA LEU A 222 27.76 -30.64 3.39
C LEU A 222 28.53 -31.94 3.64
N GLN A 223 28.78 -32.31 4.90
CA GLN A 223 29.42 -33.57 5.24
C GLN A 223 28.55 -34.77 4.84
N ARG A 224 27.24 -34.74 5.09
CA ARG A 224 26.30 -35.80 4.66
C ARG A 224 26.29 -35.97 3.14
N MET A 225 26.29 -34.88 2.38
CA MET A 225 26.35 -34.93 0.91
C MET A 225 27.69 -35.44 0.38
N LYS A 226 28.78 -35.18 1.10
CA LYS A 226 30.13 -35.64 0.74
C LYS A 226 30.42 -37.10 1.10
N VAL A 227 29.51 -37.86 1.71
CA VAL A 227 29.70 -39.32 1.90
C VAL A 227 29.26 -40.05 0.63
N PRO A 228 30.19 -40.46 -0.26
CA PRO A 228 29.82 -41.28 -1.40
C PRO A 228 29.74 -42.70 -0.84
N ASN A 229 28.56 -43.29 -0.90
CA ASN A 229 28.39 -44.73 -0.75
C ASN A 229 29.01 -45.41 -2.00
N LEU A 230 30.34 -45.45 -2.10
CA LEU A 230 31.12 -46.03 -3.21
C LEU A 230 31.66 -47.43 -2.89
N LYS A 231 31.11 -48.12 -1.88
CA LYS A 231 31.47 -49.53 -1.59
C LYS A 231 30.52 -50.57 -2.20
N GLY A 232 29.60 -50.16 -3.09
CA GLY A 232 28.52 -51.03 -3.58
C GLY A 232 28.27 -51.06 -5.10
N LEU A 233 29.15 -50.51 -5.94
CA LEU A 233 29.06 -50.74 -7.39
C LEU A 233 29.59 -52.15 -7.70
N PRO A 234 28.84 -53.00 -8.43
CA PRO A 234 29.29 -54.33 -8.81
C PRO A 234 30.59 -54.22 -9.62
N LYS A 235 31.53 -55.12 -9.32
CA LYS A 235 32.84 -55.23 -9.97
C LYS A 235 32.73 -55.52 -11.47
#